data_AF-A0A7S4W325-F1
#
_entry.id   AF-A0A7S4W325-F1
#
_cell.length_a   1.000
_cell.length_b   1.000
_cell.length_c   1.000
_cell.angle_alpha   90.00
_cell.angle_beta   90.00
_cell.angle_gamma   90.00
#
_symmetry.space_group_name_H-M   'P 1'
#
loop_
_entity.id
_entity.type
_entity.pdbx_description
1 polymer ?
#
loop_
_entity_poly.entity_id
_entity_poly.type
_entity_poly.pdbx_seq_one_letter_code
_entity_poly.pdbx_strand_id
1 'polypeptide(L)'
;AESWALRNVRPGLVIEELFAAVDYENVPPMELSLFVVWGRLWLANVLIVSGFHRWNGGFYHRNGSAVPGNPHGDIPQWVNWPLVRSIAERLGANKDMFRVDMFVGLPARHPLLQEGYTTQEREEAVHYVVSESEIHPTTLFSDSEVCDEGARLWIAGYKAGNYRLVPNTEVPPAFLETGFCAPAACDA
;
A
#
# COMPACT_ATOMS: atom_id res chain seq x y z
N ALA A 1 -10.33 -1.78 -17.53
CA ALA A 1 -9.69 -1.75 -18.87
C ALA A 1 -8.26 -1.28 -18.66
N GLU A 2 -7.29 -1.95 -19.26
CA GLU A 2 -5.87 -1.62 -19.12
C GLU A 2 -5.55 -0.24 -19.75
N SER A 3 -4.67 0.54 -19.11
CA SER A 3 -4.33 1.91 -19.52
C SER A 3 -3.84 1.99 -20.97
N TRP A 4 -4.29 3.01 -21.72
CA TRP A 4 -3.79 3.30 -23.07
C TRP A 4 -2.25 3.42 -23.10
N ALA A 5 -1.66 4.01 -22.05
CA ALA A 5 -0.21 4.18 -21.96
C ALA A 5 0.52 2.84 -21.95
N LEU A 6 0.04 1.84 -21.21
CA LEU A 6 0.63 0.50 -21.15
C LEU A 6 0.63 -0.20 -22.52
N ARG A 7 -0.33 0.16 -23.39
CA ARG A 7 -0.46 -0.43 -24.72
C ARG A 7 0.35 0.28 -25.80
N ASN A 8 0.74 1.54 -25.57
CA ASN A 8 1.32 2.39 -26.62
C ASN A 8 2.70 2.94 -26.27
N VAL A 9 3.12 2.87 -25.01
CA VAL A 9 4.46 3.29 -24.55
C VAL A 9 5.27 2.05 -24.20
N ARG A 10 6.41 1.85 -24.87
CA ARG A 10 7.37 0.81 -24.48
C ARG A 10 8.04 1.24 -23.17
N PRO A 11 7.96 0.44 -22.08
CA PRO A 11 8.68 0.73 -20.85
C PRO A 11 10.20 0.77 -21.14
N GLY A 12 10.87 1.85 -20.75
CA GLY A 12 12.32 2.01 -20.95
C GLY A 12 13.17 1.34 -19.86
N LEU A 13 12.59 1.04 -18.70
CA LEU A 13 13.24 0.42 -17.55
C LEU A 13 12.18 -0.33 -16.74
N VAL A 14 12.50 -1.54 -16.29
CA VAL A 14 11.73 -2.26 -15.27
C VAL A 14 12.54 -2.14 -13.97
N ILE A 15 11.95 -1.56 -12.93
CA ILE A 15 12.50 -1.55 -11.58
C ILE A 15 11.72 -2.60 -10.79
N GLU A 16 12.39 -3.68 -10.39
CA GLU A 16 11.82 -4.68 -9.48
C GLU A 16 12.36 -4.42 -8.07
N GLU A 17 11.44 -4.29 -7.11
CA GLU A 17 11.78 -4.14 -5.70
C GLU A 17 12.02 -5.54 -5.11
N LEU A 18 13.28 -5.96 -5.08
CA LEU A 18 13.66 -7.28 -4.58
C LEU A 18 13.86 -7.23 -3.06
N PHE A 19 12.88 -7.71 -2.30
CA PHE A 19 12.95 -7.89 -0.85
C PHE A 19 12.91 -9.38 -0.48
N ALA A 20 13.62 -9.75 0.59
CA ALA A 20 13.58 -11.05 1.24
C ALA A 20 13.03 -10.90 2.67
N ALA A 21 12.40 -11.94 3.20
CA ALA A 21 12.03 -11.96 4.60
C ALA A 21 13.27 -12.13 5.51
N VAL A 22 13.12 -11.75 6.78
CA VAL A 22 14.14 -11.93 7.83
C VAL A 22 14.59 -13.39 7.93
N ASP A 23 13.64 -14.31 7.81
CA ASP A 23 13.89 -15.75 7.76
C ASP A 23 13.47 -16.28 6.38
N TYR A 24 14.22 -15.89 5.35
CA TYR A 24 13.93 -16.18 3.94
C TYR A 24 13.83 -17.70 3.61
N GLU A 25 14.31 -18.56 4.51
CA GLU A 25 14.25 -20.01 4.37
C GLU A 25 12.88 -20.56 4.81
N ASN A 26 12.24 -19.93 5.79
CA ASN A 26 10.99 -20.42 6.39
C ASN A 26 9.79 -19.51 6.15
N VAL A 27 9.99 -18.22 5.83
CA VAL A 27 8.93 -17.26 5.56
C VAL A 27 9.20 -16.46 4.28
N PRO A 28 8.16 -16.23 3.46
CA PRO A 28 8.28 -15.43 2.25
C PRO A 28 8.30 -13.93 2.57
N PRO A 29 8.91 -13.10 1.71
CA PRO A 29 8.82 -11.65 1.83
C PRO A 29 7.36 -11.17 1.80
N MET A 30 7.10 -10.08 2.52
CA MET A 30 5.76 -9.50 2.65
C MET A 30 5.65 -8.17 1.92
N GLU A 31 4.60 -8.08 1.12
CA GLU A 31 4.06 -6.82 0.62
C GLU A 31 2.76 -6.51 1.38
N LEU A 32 2.65 -5.32 1.92
CA LEU A 32 1.48 -4.88 2.69
C LEU A 32 0.68 -3.91 1.84
N SER A 33 -0.57 -4.22 1.54
CA SER A 33 -1.55 -3.24 1.05
C SER A 33 -2.35 -2.69 2.22
N LEU A 34 -2.08 -1.43 2.58
CA LEU A 34 -2.62 -0.77 3.77
C LEU A 34 -3.77 0.16 3.35
N PHE A 35 -4.99 -0.16 3.76
CA PHE A 35 -6.19 0.62 3.44
C PHE A 35 -6.44 1.66 4.50
N VAL A 36 -6.19 2.93 4.15
CA VAL A 36 -6.41 4.08 5.01
C VAL A 36 -7.71 4.75 4.60
N VAL A 37 -8.62 4.90 5.56
CA VAL A 37 -9.91 5.56 5.37
C VAL A 37 -9.99 6.70 6.38
N TRP A 38 -10.20 7.93 5.89
CA TRP A 38 -10.23 9.15 6.70
C TRP A 38 -8.98 9.33 7.58
N GLY A 39 -7.79 9.11 7.00
CA GLY A 39 -6.51 9.21 7.71
C GLY A 39 -6.24 8.14 8.77
N ARG A 40 -7.06 7.09 8.83
CA ARG A 40 -6.86 5.98 9.77
C ARG A 40 -6.72 4.67 9.03
N LEU A 41 -5.74 3.86 9.44
CA LEU A 41 -5.59 2.51 8.92
C LEU A 41 -6.82 1.70 9.33
N TRP A 42 -7.56 1.23 8.35
CA TRP A 42 -8.76 0.43 8.56
C TRP A 42 -8.42 -1.06 8.54
N LEU A 43 -7.75 -1.48 7.47
CA LEU A 43 -7.40 -2.88 7.22
C LEU A 43 -6.06 -2.94 6.51
N ALA A 44 -5.32 -4.01 6.76
CA ALA A 44 -4.15 -4.36 5.98
C ALA A 44 -4.33 -5.72 5.33
N ASN A 45 -3.90 -5.83 4.08
CA ASN A 45 -3.74 -7.09 3.40
C ASN A 45 -2.26 -7.42 3.30
N VAL A 46 -1.85 -8.57 3.84
CA VAL A 46 -0.51 -9.11 3.60
C VAL A 46 -0.58 -9.94 2.33
N LEU A 47 0.33 -9.66 1.42
CA LEU A 47 0.52 -10.39 0.19
C LEU A 47 1.84 -11.12 0.30
N ILE A 48 1.76 -12.42 0.08
CA ILE A 48 2.91 -13.30 0.10
C ILE A 48 3.43 -13.39 -1.33
N VAL A 49 4.73 -13.18 -1.48
CA VAL A 49 5.42 -13.23 -2.78
C VAL A 49 6.43 -14.38 -2.79
N SER A 50 6.35 -15.24 -3.80
CA SER A 50 7.37 -16.27 -4.08
C SER A 50 7.64 -16.38 -5.57
N GLY A 51 8.84 -15.97 -5.98
CA GLY A 51 9.19 -15.83 -7.39
C GLY A 51 8.24 -14.87 -8.10
N PHE A 52 7.57 -15.35 -9.15
CA PHE A 52 6.57 -14.58 -9.91
C PHE A 52 5.13 -14.74 -9.39
N HIS A 53 4.94 -15.50 -8.31
CA HIS A 53 3.62 -15.75 -7.76
C HIS A 53 3.35 -14.85 -6.57
N ARG A 54 2.19 -14.19 -6.59
CA ARG A 54 1.64 -13.37 -5.51
C ARG A 54 0.31 -13.95 -5.08
N TRP A 55 0.12 -14.19 -3.79
CA TRP A 55 -1.15 -14.67 -3.25
C TRP A 55 -1.53 -13.95 -1.97
N ASN A 56 -2.81 -14.08 -1.63
CA ASN A 56 -3.36 -13.48 -0.43
C ASN A 56 -2.82 -14.20 0.82
N GLY A 57 -2.00 -13.49 1.60
CA GLY A 57 -1.48 -13.92 2.91
C GLY A 57 -2.38 -13.53 4.08
N GLY A 58 -3.57 -13.00 3.80
CA GLY A 58 -4.60 -12.71 4.79
C GLY A 58 -4.77 -11.22 5.10
N PHE A 59 -5.75 -10.96 5.96
CA PHE A 59 -6.13 -9.61 6.39
C PHE A 59 -5.88 -9.42 7.87
N TYR A 60 -5.53 -8.19 8.23
CA TYR A 60 -5.14 -7.79 9.58
C TYR A 60 -5.83 -6.50 9.96
N HIS A 61 -6.30 -6.46 11.21
CA HIS A 61 -6.88 -5.27 11.80
C HIS A 61 -5.80 -4.21 12.06
N ARG A 62 -6.24 -2.97 12.31
CA ARG A 62 -5.37 -1.81 12.62
C ARG A 62 -4.33 -2.07 13.73
N ASN A 63 -4.63 -2.93 14.70
CA ASN A 63 -3.73 -3.29 15.79
C ASN A 63 -2.74 -4.42 15.44
N GLY A 64 -2.83 -5.00 14.24
CA GLY A 64 -1.96 -6.09 13.77
C GLY A 64 -2.51 -7.48 14.08
N SER A 65 -3.68 -7.59 14.72
CA SER A 65 -4.31 -8.89 14.93
C SER A 65 -4.96 -9.40 13.65
N ALA A 66 -4.93 -10.70 13.45
CA ALA A 66 -5.55 -11.35 12.31
C ALA A 66 -7.06 -11.13 12.29
N VAL A 67 -7.62 -10.94 11.10
CA VAL A 67 -9.07 -11.06 10.88
C VAL A 67 -9.47 -12.54 11.03
N PRO A 68 -10.68 -12.86 11.55
CA PRO A 68 -11.14 -14.24 11.66
C PRO A 68 -10.99 -15.03 10.35
N GLY A 69 -10.45 -16.24 10.43
CA GLY A 69 -10.20 -17.09 9.27
C GLY A 69 -8.87 -16.83 8.55
N ASN A 70 -8.05 -15.88 9.02
CA ASN A 70 -6.69 -15.71 8.51
C ASN A 70 -5.81 -16.94 8.86
N PRO A 71 -5.25 -17.66 7.86
CA PRO A 71 -4.51 -18.89 8.10
C PRO A 71 -3.13 -18.68 8.75
N HIS A 72 -2.62 -17.45 8.78
CA HIS A 72 -1.26 -17.15 9.23
C HIS A 72 -1.20 -16.57 10.65
N GLY A 73 -2.33 -16.43 11.34
CA GLY A 73 -2.39 -15.80 12.67
C GLY A 73 -2.11 -14.29 12.62
N ASP A 74 -1.70 -13.71 13.75
CA ASP A 74 -1.39 -12.28 13.86
C ASP A 74 -0.12 -11.88 13.07
N ILE A 75 0.08 -10.58 12.85
CA ILE A 75 1.28 -10.08 12.16
C ILE A 75 2.55 -10.61 12.87
N PRO A 76 3.56 -11.09 12.12
CA PRO A 76 4.80 -11.57 12.71
C PRO A 76 5.49 -10.51 13.59
N GLN A 77 6.02 -10.91 14.74
CA GLN A 77 6.60 -9.99 15.73
C GLN A 77 7.80 -9.18 15.21
N TRP A 78 8.51 -9.69 14.21
CA TRP A 78 9.62 -8.98 13.56
C TRP A 78 9.16 -7.77 12.74
N VAL A 79 7.88 -7.68 12.39
CA VAL A 79 7.30 -6.51 11.75
C VAL A 79 6.95 -5.49 12.83
N ASN A 80 7.59 -4.33 12.78
CA ASN A 80 7.24 -3.18 13.63
C ASN A 80 5.91 -2.58 13.15
N TRP A 81 4.81 -3.22 13.55
CA TRP A 81 3.47 -2.83 13.18
C TRP A 81 3.09 -1.39 13.56
N PRO A 82 3.47 -0.88 14.75
CA PRO A 82 3.26 0.53 15.09
C PRO A 82 3.91 1.50 14.08
N LEU A 83 5.10 1.19 13.57
CA LEU A 83 5.79 1.97 12.55
C LEU A 83 5.06 1.91 11.20
N VAL A 84 4.72 0.72 10.72
CA VAL A 84 3.94 0.50 9.48
C VAL A 84 2.67 1.35 9.49
N ARG A 85 1.89 1.23 10.57
CA ARG A 85 0.66 2.00 10.76
C ARG A 85 0.92 3.50 10.75
N SER A 86 1.95 3.95 11.46
CA SER A 86 2.32 5.38 11.55
C SER A 86 2.63 5.96 10.17
N ILE A 87 3.39 5.24 9.34
CA ILE A 87 3.71 5.68 7.97
C ILE A 87 2.42 5.81 7.14
N ALA A 88 1.60 4.77 7.11
CA ALA A 88 0.37 4.76 6.32
C ALA A 88 -0.62 5.85 6.75
N GLU A 89 -0.87 6.00 8.06
CA GLU A 89 -1.78 7.01 8.59
C GLU A 89 -1.27 8.44 8.32
N ARG A 90 0.04 8.67 8.36
CA ARG A 90 0.62 9.98 8.00
C ARG A 90 0.45 10.30 6.52
N LEU A 91 0.65 9.32 5.63
CA LEU A 91 0.44 9.49 4.19
C LEU A 91 -1.03 9.73 3.85
N GLY A 92 -1.94 9.02 4.52
CA GLY A 92 -3.38 9.16 4.32
C GLY A 92 -4.04 10.26 5.17
N ALA A 93 -3.30 11.02 5.99
CA ALA A 93 -3.86 11.93 6.99
C ALA A 93 -4.88 12.95 6.44
N ASN A 94 -4.71 13.36 5.18
CA ASN A 94 -5.59 14.30 4.49
C ASN A 94 -6.31 13.66 3.30
N LYS A 95 -6.49 12.34 3.35
CA LYS A 95 -7.13 11.54 2.30
C LYS A 95 -8.37 10.85 2.86
N ASP A 96 -9.38 10.75 2.02
CA ASP A 96 -10.66 10.12 2.28
C ASP A 96 -10.57 8.60 2.18
N MET A 97 -9.96 8.10 1.10
CA MET A 97 -9.55 6.71 0.95
C MET A 97 -8.19 6.67 0.23
N PHE A 98 -7.26 5.91 0.79
CA PHE A 98 -5.89 5.83 0.31
C PHE A 98 -5.30 4.46 0.59
N ARG A 99 -4.81 3.78 -0.44
CA ARG A 99 -4.01 2.55 -0.31
C ARG A 99 -2.54 2.94 -0.28
N VAL A 100 -1.79 2.35 0.65
CA VAL A 100 -0.32 2.43 0.70
C VAL A 100 0.22 1.02 0.57
N ASP A 101 0.99 0.76 -0.48
CA ASP A 101 1.70 -0.50 -0.63
C ASP A 101 3.12 -0.37 -0.06
N MET A 102 3.46 -1.30 0.83
CA MET A 102 4.71 -1.26 1.58
C MET A 102 5.40 -2.61 1.58
N PHE A 103 6.66 -2.64 1.18
CA PHE A 103 7.54 -3.78 1.38
C PHE A 103 8.17 -3.73 2.77
N VAL A 104 8.14 -4.88 3.46
CA VAL A 104 8.75 -5.03 4.77
C VAL A 104 9.67 -6.25 4.74
N GLY A 105 10.97 -6.00 4.93
CA GLY A 105 11.98 -7.05 4.88
C GLY A 105 13.39 -6.51 4.65
N LEU A 106 14.30 -7.40 4.27
CA LEU A 106 15.67 -7.06 3.92
C LEU A 106 15.81 -6.92 2.40
N PRO A 107 16.59 -5.96 1.89
CA PRO A 107 16.92 -5.92 0.47
C PRO A 107 17.52 -7.25 0.01
N ALA A 108 17.18 -7.70 -1.20
CA ALA A 108 17.80 -8.88 -1.77
C ALA A 108 19.31 -8.70 -1.83
N ARG A 109 20.05 -9.73 -1.37
CA ARG A 109 21.52 -9.72 -1.21
C ARG A 109 22.05 -8.88 -0.05
N HIS A 110 21.21 -8.48 0.90
CA HIS A 110 21.69 -7.90 2.15
C HIS A 110 22.69 -8.87 2.83
N PRO A 111 23.85 -8.40 3.34
CA PRO A 111 24.87 -9.28 3.94
C PRO A 111 24.32 -10.16 5.07
N LEU A 112 23.36 -9.64 5.83
CA LEU A 112 22.73 -10.36 6.94
C LEU A 112 21.86 -11.56 6.50
N LEU A 113 21.56 -11.70 5.21
CA LEU A 113 20.91 -12.90 4.68
C LEU A 113 21.87 -14.10 4.59
N GLN A 114 23.19 -13.90 4.74
CA GLN A 114 24.16 -15.00 4.74
C GLN A 114 24.14 -15.78 6.06
N GLU A 115 24.69 -17.00 6.03
CA GLU A 115 24.91 -17.83 7.22
C GLU A 115 25.84 -17.11 8.23
N GLY A 116 25.58 -17.29 9.52
CA GLY A 116 26.42 -16.76 10.60
C GLY A 116 25.88 -15.54 11.34
N TYR A 117 24.81 -14.92 10.85
CA TYR A 117 24.08 -13.86 11.55
C TYR A 117 22.87 -14.41 12.32
N THR A 118 22.58 -13.82 13.47
CA THR A 118 21.45 -14.18 14.33
C THR A 118 20.13 -13.62 13.78
N THR A 119 19.00 -14.22 14.18
CA THR A 119 17.66 -13.70 13.85
C THR A 119 17.51 -12.25 14.33
N GLN A 120 17.98 -11.93 15.54
CA GLN A 120 17.87 -10.59 16.10
C GLN A 120 18.59 -9.54 15.22
N GLU A 121 19.81 -9.82 14.76
CA GLU A 121 20.54 -8.90 13.87
C GLU A 121 19.78 -8.66 12.56
N ARG A 122 19.12 -9.68 12.04
CA ARG A 122 18.30 -9.57 10.82
C ARG A 122 17.03 -8.76 11.06
N GLU A 123 16.37 -8.94 12.19
CA GLU A 123 15.17 -8.16 12.59
C GLU A 123 15.50 -6.68 12.77
N GLU A 124 16.64 -6.36 13.39
CA GLU A 124 17.11 -4.97 13.59
C GLU A 124 17.43 -4.25 12.28
N ALA A 125 17.73 -5.01 11.21
CA ALA A 125 18.04 -4.47 9.89
C ALA A 125 16.84 -4.41 8.94
N VAL A 126 15.63 -4.76 9.38
CA VAL A 126 14.42 -4.73 8.53
C VAL A 126 14.16 -3.32 8.01
N HIS A 127 13.96 -3.22 6.70
CA HIS A 127 13.57 -2.00 6.02
C HIS A 127 12.06 -1.95 5.79
N TYR A 128 11.53 -0.72 5.77
CA TYR A 128 10.14 -0.40 5.49
C TYR A 128 10.13 0.56 4.30
N VAL A 129 9.70 0.09 3.13
CA VAL A 129 9.75 0.86 1.89
C VAL A 129 8.35 1.00 1.33
N VAL A 130 7.90 2.24 1.17
CA VAL A 130 6.65 2.55 0.47
C VAL A 130 6.94 2.48 -1.02
N SER A 131 6.29 1.55 -1.70
CA SER A 131 6.45 1.33 -3.14
C SER A 131 5.43 2.13 -3.94
N GLU A 132 4.17 2.05 -3.51
CA GLU A 132 3.06 2.67 -4.21
C GLU A 132 2.09 3.33 -3.25
N SER A 133 1.42 4.36 -3.74
CA SER A 133 0.26 4.93 -3.08
C SER A 133 -0.84 5.20 -4.11
N GLU A 134 -2.03 4.66 -3.87
CA GLU A 134 -3.14 4.71 -4.83
C GLU A 134 -4.43 5.19 -4.16
N ILE A 135 -5.27 5.90 -4.91
CA ILE A 135 -6.62 6.31 -4.47
C ILE A 135 -7.68 5.27 -4.84
N HIS A 136 -7.31 4.17 -5.49
CA HIS A 136 -8.21 3.07 -5.81
C HIS A 136 -8.08 1.96 -4.77
N PRO A 137 -9.20 1.40 -4.26
CA PRO A 137 -9.18 0.36 -3.25
C PRO A 137 -9.01 -1.01 -3.91
N THR A 138 -8.16 -1.12 -4.93
CA THR A 138 -7.93 -2.37 -5.63
C THR A 138 -6.90 -3.18 -4.86
N THR A 139 -7.18 -4.45 -4.62
CA THR A 139 -6.20 -5.49 -4.31
C THR A 139 -6.83 -6.82 -4.66
N LEU A 140 -6.18 -7.93 -4.32
CA LEU A 140 -6.76 -9.27 -4.34
C LEU A 140 -7.80 -9.43 -3.21
N PHE A 141 -8.83 -8.58 -3.19
CA PHE A 141 -10.03 -8.85 -2.43
C PHE A 141 -10.77 -9.99 -3.14
N SER A 142 -10.54 -11.21 -2.68
CA SER A 142 -11.34 -12.37 -3.09
C SER A 142 -12.76 -12.31 -2.51
N ASP A 143 -12.98 -11.46 -1.51
CA ASP A 143 -14.24 -11.27 -0.82
C ASP A 143 -14.83 -9.88 -1.12
N SER A 144 -15.96 -9.86 -1.84
CA SER A 144 -16.67 -8.63 -2.19
C SER A 144 -17.26 -7.92 -0.99
N GLU A 145 -17.57 -8.62 0.11
CA GLU A 145 -18.16 -8.00 1.30
C GLU A 145 -17.18 -7.03 1.98
N VAL A 146 -15.88 -7.34 1.96
CA VAL A 146 -14.83 -6.47 2.49
C VAL A 146 -14.71 -5.20 1.63
N CYS A 147 -14.77 -5.33 0.31
CA CYS A 147 -14.79 -4.17 -0.59
C CYS A 147 -16.02 -3.29 -0.33
N ASP A 148 -17.20 -3.91 -0.23
CA ASP A 148 -18.46 -3.20 -0.04
C ASP A 148 -18.49 -2.46 1.30
N GLU A 149 -17.97 -3.07 2.36
CA GLU A 149 -17.87 -2.43 3.67
C GLU A 149 -16.85 -1.28 3.68
N GLY A 150 -15.69 -1.44 3.03
CA GLY A 150 -14.72 -0.37 2.86
C GLY A 150 -15.30 0.81 2.09
N ALA A 151 -16.01 0.53 1.00
CA ALA A 151 -16.73 1.54 0.22
C ALA A 151 -17.84 2.21 1.05
N ARG A 152 -18.60 1.45 1.85
CA ARG A 152 -19.63 2.00 2.73
C ARG A 152 -19.04 2.96 3.76
N LEU A 153 -17.94 2.60 4.42
CA LEU A 153 -17.24 3.44 5.40
C LEU A 153 -16.66 4.70 4.77
N TRP A 154 -16.10 4.57 3.56
CA TRP A 154 -15.68 5.70 2.76
C TRP A 154 -16.86 6.62 2.46
N ILE A 155 -17.98 6.15 1.90
CA ILE A 155 -19.14 7.00 1.61
C ILE A 155 -19.78 7.60 2.87
N ALA A 156 -19.77 6.88 4.00
CA ALA A 156 -20.35 7.34 5.26
C ALA A 156 -19.68 8.63 5.76
N GLY A 157 -18.36 8.76 5.64
CA GLY A 157 -17.67 9.99 6.05
C GLY A 157 -18.04 11.20 5.20
N TYR A 158 -18.25 11.02 3.90
CA TYR A 158 -18.77 12.10 3.03
C TYR A 158 -20.17 12.53 3.44
N LYS A 159 -21.07 11.56 3.66
CA LYS A 159 -22.44 11.85 4.12
C LYS A 159 -22.47 12.54 5.48
N ALA A 160 -21.47 12.28 6.33
CA ALA A 160 -21.30 12.92 7.63
C ALA A 160 -20.58 14.29 7.57
N GLY A 161 -20.14 14.75 6.40
CA GLY A 161 -19.40 16.01 6.27
C GLY A 161 -17.94 15.94 6.73
N ASN A 162 -17.36 14.74 6.85
CA ASN A 162 -15.99 14.53 7.31
C ASN A 162 -14.96 14.75 6.18
N TYR A 163 -15.02 15.89 5.51
CA TYR A 163 -14.07 16.26 4.47
C TYR A 163 -13.65 17.71 4.63
N ARG A 164 -12.42 17.99 4.20
CA ARG A 164 -11.94 19.36 4.05
C ARG A 164 -11.89 19.69 2.57
N LEU A 165 -12.58 20.74 2.17
CA LEU A 165 -12.41 21.30 0.84
C LEU A 165 -11.02 21.95 0.77
N VAL A 166 -10.21 21.47 -0.16
CA VAL A 166 -8.94 22.11 -0.54
C VAL A 166 -9.21 22.85 -1.84
N PRO A 167 -9.17 24.20 -1.85
CA PRO A 167 -9.29 24.96 -3.08
C PRO A 167 -8.16 24.56 -4.03
N ASN A 168 -8.51 24.08 -5.22
CA ASN A 168 -7.53 23.79 -6.25
C ASN A 168 -7.19 25.10 -6.98
N THR A 169 -6.01 25.64 -6.71
CA THR A 169 -5.48 26.84 -7.36
C THR A 169 -4.48 26.51 -8.48
N GLU A 170 -4.16 25.24 -8.66
CA GLU A 170 -3.14 24.76 -9.61
C GLU A 170 -3.75 24.41 -10.97
N VAL A 171 -5.07 24.19 -11.02
CA VAL A 171 -5.78 23.94 -12.28
C VAL A 171 -6.22 25.29 -12.87
N PRO A 172 -5.70 25.68 -14.05
CA PRO A 172 -6.07 26.94 -14.68
C PRO A 172 -7.58 26.99 -14.99
N PRO A 173 -8.22 28.17 -14.92
CA PRO A 173 -9.64 28.32 -15.26
C PRO A 173 -9.99 27.75 -16.65
N ALA A 174 -9.09 27.89 -17.63
CA ALA A 174 -9.27 27.36 -18.98
C ALA A 174 -9.47 25.82 -19.01
N PHE A 175 -8.78 25.08 -18.13
CA PHE A 175 -8.96 23.64 -18.01
C PHE A 175 -10.33 23.30 -17.39
N LEU A 176 -10.77 24.08 -16.39
CA LEU A 176 -12.07 23.88 -15.73
C LEU A 176 -13.24 24.10 -16.71
N GLU A 177 -13.10 25.06 -17.63
CA GLU A 177 -14.15 25.40 -18.60
C GLU A 177 -14.22 24.43 -19.78
N THR A 178 -13.08 23.92 -20.25
CA THR A 178 -12.98 23.21 -21.53
C THR A 178 -12.57 21.75 -21.41
N GLY A 179 -12.10 21.31 -20.23
CA GLY A 179 -11.57 19.95 -20.00
C GLY A 179 -10.19 19.70 -20.61
N PHE A 180 -9.54 20.72 -21.15
CA PHE A 180 -8.21 20.68 -21.75
C PHE A 180 -7.51 22.03 -21.56
N CYS A 181 -6.18 22.04 -21.43
CA CYS A 181 -5.42 23.27 -21.58
C CYS A 181 -4.43 23.11 -22.73
N ALA A 182 -4.48 24.05 -23.69
CA ALA A 182 -3.41 24.20 -24.64
C ALA A 182 -2.11 24.59 -23.89
N PRO A 183 -0.91 24.21 -24.37
CA PRO A 183 0.35 24.46 -23.66
C PRO A 183 0.52 25.92 -23.18
N ALA A 184 0.18 26.89 -24.02
CA ALA A 184 0.27 28.32 -23.70
C ALA A 184 -0.69 28.80 -22.58
N ALA A 185 -1.72 28.02 -22.24
CA ALA A 185 -2.70 28.32 -21.19
C ALA A 185 -2.46 27.55 -19.89
N CYS A 186 -1.46 26.66 -19.84
CA CYS A 186 -1.03 25.93 -18.65
C CYS A 186 0.13 26.60 -17.88
N ASP A 187 0.84 27.53 -18.51
CA ASP A 187 2.06 28.14 -17.97
C ASP A 187 1.80 29.45 -17.18
N ALA A 188 0.53 29.80 -16.94
CA ALA A 188 0.09 31.02 -16.23
C ALA A 188 -0.47 30.69 -14.85
#